data_AF-A0A174HHG8-F1
#
_entry.id   AF-A0A174HHG8-F1
#
_cell.length_a   1.000
_cell.length_b   1.000
_cell.length_c   1.000
_cell.angle_alpha   90.00
_cell.angle_beta   90.00
_cell.angle_gamma   90.00
#
_symmetry.space_group_name_H-M   'P 1'
#
loop_
_entity.id
_entity.type
_entity.pdbx_description
1 polymer ?
#
loop_
_entity_poly.entity_id
_entity_poly.type
_entity_poly.pdbx_seq_one_letter_code
_entity_poly.pdbx_strand_id
1 'polypeptide(L)'
;MAKDLKFIVKSVASNDFITGVGLFLLLALVGKCKIGLILFLGLIISMLNFIISAKITEKFINNPKKNKAILYPLSYLMRIITIVFIAVIFSNKIINLLVFLLGFFIHYIILVITTIKVQKGSE
;
A
#
# COMPACT_ATOMS: atom_id res chain seq x y z
N MET A 1 -13.58 6.11 -15.12
CA MET A 1 -12.42 5.22 -14.88
C MET A 1 -11.16 5.95 -14.40
N ALA A 2 -10.50 6.82 -15.19
CA ALA A 2 -9.25 7.45 -14.75
C ALA A 2 -9.45 8.46 -13.59
N LYS A 3 -10.57 9.21 -13.58
CA LYS A 3 -10.97 10.07 -12.45
C LYS A 3 -11.24 9.25 -11.18
N ASP A 4 -11.95 8.14 -11.31
CA ASP A 4 -12.29 7.25 -10.19
C ASP A 4 -11.04 6.62 -9.59
N LEU A 5 -10.08 6.19 -10.44
CA LEU A 5 -8.79 5.67 -9.99
C LEU A 5 -8.01 6.72 -9.18
N LYS A 6 -7.95 7.97 -9.66
CA LYS A 6 -7.32 9.08 -8.93
C LYS A 6 -7.99 9.33 -7.57
N PHE A 7 -9.31 9.27 -7.51
CA PHE A 7 -10.05 9.43 -6.27
C PHE A 7 -9.75 8.29 -5.28
N ILE A 8 -9.78 7.04 -5.75
CA ILE A 8 -9.43 5.86 -4.95
C ILE A 8 -8.01 5.98 -4.41
N VAL A 9 -7.03 6.32 -5.26
CA VAL A 9 -5.63 6.48 -4.82
C VAL A 9 -5.49 7.51 -3.72
N LYS A 10 -6.12 8.67 -3.88
CA LYS A 10 -6.07 9.73 -2.87
C LYS A 10 -6.75 9.31 -1.56
N SER A 11 -7.92 8.66 -1.65
CA SER A 11 -8.68 8.23 -0.48
C SER A 11 -7.96 7.12 0.28
N VAL A 12 -7.41 6.12 -0.42
CA VAL A 12 -6.63 5.04 0.19
C VAL A 12 -5.38 5.61 0.86
N ALA A 13 -4.61 6.46 0.17
CA ALA A 13 -3.40 7.04 0.75
C ALA A 13 -3.70 7.89 2.00
N SER A 14 -4.80 8.65 1.99
CA SER A 14 -5.24 9.42 3.16
C SER A 14 -5.64 8.50 4.32
N ASN A 15 -6.44 7.47 4.04
CA ASN A 15 -6.90 6.52 5.06
C ASN A 15 -5.72 5.73 5.64
N ASP A 16 -4.81 5.24 4.80
CA ASP A 16 -3.58 4.56 5.18
C ASP A 16 -2.74 5.41 6.13
N PHE A 17 -2.54 6.69 5.79
CA PHE A 17 -1.73 7.59 6.60
C PHE A 17 -2.39 7.84 7.96
N ILE A 18 -3.69 8.14 7.99
CA ILE A 18 -4.44 8.38 9.23
C ILE A 18 -4.43 7.13 10.12
N THR A 19 -4.75 5.96 9.55
CA THR A 19 -4.75 4.68 10.29
C THR A 19 -3.34 4.32 10.77
N GLY A 20 -2.33 4.50 9.93
CA GLY A 20 -0.94 4.24 10.27
C GLY A 20 -0.44 5.10 11.42
N VAL A 21 -0.70 6.41 11.39
CA VAL A 21 -0.34 7.34 12.47
C VAL A 21 -1.11 6.99 13.75
N GLY A 22 -2.41 6.70 13.66
CA GLY A 22 -3.22 6.28 14.80
C GLY A 22 -2.70 5.02 15.48
N LEU A 23 -2.40 3.97 14.70
CA LEU A 23 -1.83 2.72 15.21
C LEU A 23 -0.43 2.90 15.79
N PHE A 24 0.40 3.72 15.14
CA PHE A 24 1.73 4.05 15.66
C PHE A 24 1.66 4.72 17.03
N LEU A 25 0.81 5.73 17.18
CA LEU A 25 0.61 6.44 18.46
C LEU A 25 0.07 5.50 19.54
N LEU A 26 -0.91 4.65 19.21
CA LEU A 26 -1.44 3.64 20.14
C LEU A 26 -0.34 2.70 20.65
N LEU A 27 0.52 2.19 19.76
CA LEU A 27 1.63 1.33 20.14
C LEU A 27 2.72 2.07 20.91
N ALA A 28 2.94 3.35 20.61
CA ALA A 28 3.87 4.19 21.34
C ALA A 28 3.42 4.41 22.79
N LEU A 29 2.12 4.61 23.04
CA LEU A 29 1.57 4.75 24.39
C LEU A 29 1.78 3.50 25.27
N VAL A 30 1.81 2.31 24.66
CA VAL A 30 2.09 1.03 25.35
C VAL A 30 3.60 0.74 25.42
N GLY A 31 4.46 1.71 25.09
CA GLY A 31 5.92 1.58 25.11
C GLY A 31 6.50 0.70 23.99
N LYS A 32 5.72 0.38 22.97
CA LYS A 32 6.11 -0.49 21.82
C LYS A 32 6.48 0.33 20.58
N CYS A 33 7.18 1.46 20.74
CA CYS A 33 7.53 2.38 19.63
C CYS A 33 8.24 1.69 18.46
N LYS A 34 9.18 0.76 18.72
CA LYS A 34 9.89 0.03 17.64
C LYS A 34 8.95 -0.81 16.78
N ILE A 35 8.00 -1.50 17.42
CA ILE A 35 7.00 -2.33 16.74
C ILE A 35 6.04 -1.43 15.95
N GLY A 36 5.59 -0.33 16.56
CA GLY A 36 4.77 0.66 15.87
C GLY A 36 5.43 1.23 14.62
N LEU A 37 6.72 1.58 14.69
CA LEU A 37 7.48 2.06 13.54
C LEU A 37 7.56 1.01 12.42
N ILE A 38 7.81 -0.25 12.75
CA ILE A 38 7.90 -1.34 11.76
C ILE A 38 6.56 -1.57 11.07
N LEU A 39 5.45 -1.53 11.84
CA LEU A 39 4.10 -1.62 11.30
C LEU A 39 3.81 -0.46 10.35
N PHE A 40 4.13 0.76 10.79
CA PHE A 40 3.93 1.98 10.00
C PHE A 40 4.74 1.94 8.70
N LEU A 41 6.00 1.48 8.75
CA LEU A 41 6.83 1.28 7.57
C LEU A 41 6.20 0.30 6.58
N GLY A 42 5.71 -0.85 7.05
CA GLY A 42 5.01 -1.81 6.21
C GLY A 42 3.81 -1.20 5.49
N LEU A 43 3.03 -0.40 6.21
CA LEU A 43 1.85 0.30 5.68
C LEU A 43 2.26 1.34 4.62
N ILE A 44 3.27 2.17 4.89
CA ILE A 44 3.79 3.18 3.95
C ILE A 44 4.35 2.55 2.67
N ILE A 45 5.11 1.47 2.78
CA ILE A 45 5.69 0.78 1.61
C ILE A 45 4.58 0.19 0.75
N SER A 46 3.56 -0.42 1.38
CA SER A 46 2.40 -0.95 0.66
C SER A 46 1.63 0.17 -0.06
N MET A 47 1.41 1.31 0.61
CA MET A 47 0.78 2.50 0.03
C MET A 47 1.57 3.03 -1.18
N LEU A 48 2.90 3.15 -1.08
CA LEU A 48 3.75 3.57 -2.21
C LEU A 48 3.67 2.59 -3.38
N ASN A 49 3.70 1.29 -3.10
CA ASN A 49 3.53 0.24 -4.10
C ASN A 49 2.16 0.31 -4.79
N PHE A 50 1.11 0.69 -4.06
CA PHE A 50 -0.21 0.93 -4.64
C PHE A 50 -0.22 2.17 -5.55
N ILE A 51 0.30 3.31 -5.06
CA ILE A 51 0.36 4.56 -5.82
C ILE A 51 1.13 4.39 -7.14
N ILE A 52 2.29 3.74 -7.11
CA ILE A 52 3.12 3.53 -8.30
C ILE A 52 2.36 2.72 -9.35
N SER A 53 1.75 1.61 -8.96
CA SER A 53 1.00 0.81 -9.92
C SER A 53 -0.29 1.48 -10.37
N ALA A 54 -0.94 2.28 -9.53
CA ALA A 54 -2.09 3.07 -9.96
C ALA A 54 -1.69 4.11 -11.00
N LYS A 55 -0.54 4.79 -10.86
CA LYS A 55 -0.01 5.68 -11.91
C LYS A 55 0.29 4.94 -13.21
N ILE A 56 0.86 3.73 -13.12
CA ILE A 56 1.11 2.88 -14.28
C ILE A 56 -0.22 2.53 -14.96
N THR A 57 -1.21 2.09 -14.19
CA THR A 57 -2.57 1.77 -14.67
C THR A 57 -3.28 2.99 -15.28
N GLU A 58 -3.17 4.18 -14.67
CA GLU A 58 -3.75 5.42 -15.22
C GLU A 58 -3.15 5.75 -16.59
N LYS A 59 -1.82 5.62 -16.72
CA LYS A 59 -1.12 5.86 -17.98
C LYS A 59 -1.56 4.87 -19.06
N PHE A 60 -1.87 3.63 -18.70
CA PHE A 60 -2.43 2.63 -19.60
C PHE A 60 -3.86 2.96 -20.06
N ILE A 61 -4.74 3.34 -19.13
CA ILE A 61 -6.13 3.72 -19.44
C ILE A 61 -6.16 4.90 -20.41
N ASN A 62 -5.30 5.90 -20.20
CA ASN A 62 -5.29 7.12 -21.01
C ASN A 62 -4.54 6.98 -22.34
N ASN A 63 -3.66 5.99 -22.52
CA ASN A 63 -2.87 5.82 -23.73
C ASN A 63 -2.67 4.33 -24.08
N PRO A 64 -3.68 3.67 -24.68
CA PRO A 64 -3.65 2.24 -24.92
C PRO A 64 -2.63 1.78 -25.98
N LYS A 65 -1.95 2.68 -26.71
CA LYS A 65 -1.08 2.32 -27.86
C LYS A 65 0.42 2.10 -27.53
N LYS A 66 0.92 2.39 -26.32
CA LYS A 66 2.37 2.24 -25.97
C LYS A 66 2.63 1.06 -25.00
N ASN A 67 3.45 0.10 -25.43
CA ASN A 67 4.12 -0.96 -24.64
C ASN A 67 3.26 -1.80 -23.66
N LYS A 68 2.30 -2.55 -24.21
CA LYS A 68 1.34 -3.38 -23.47
C LYS A 68 1.92 -4.60 -22.74
N ALA A 69 2.97 -5.23 -23.25
CA ALA A 69 3.34 -6.58 -22.80
C ALA A 69 4.36 -6.61 -21.65
N ILE A 70 5.24 -5.62 -21.54
CA ILE A 70 6.41 -5.69 -20.64
C ILE A 70 6.20 -4.88 -19.36
N LEU A 71 5.52 -3.74 -19.43
CA LEU A 71 5.36 -2.81 -18.30
C LEU A 71 4.52 -3.39 -17.14
N TYR A 72 3.51 -4.22 -17.43
CA TYR A 72 2.66 -4.84 -16.40
C TYR A 72 3.40 -5.93 -15.61
N PRO A 73 4.04 -6.92 -16.27
CA PRO A 73 4.90 -7.89 -15.57
C PRO A 73 6.04 -7.22 -14.82
N LEU A 74 6.67 -6.19 -15.41
CA LEU A 74 7.76 -5.46 -14.77
C LEU A 74 7.31 -4.74 -13.48
N SER A 75 6.12 -4.11 -13.50
CA SER A 75 5.55 -3.49 -12.30
C SER A 75 5.28 -4.51 -11.20
N TYR A 76 4.87 -5.73 -11.57
CA TYR A 76 4.59 -6.80 -10.61
C TYR A 76 5.89 -7.35 -10.01
N LEU A 77 6.92 -7.58 -10.83
CA LEU A 77 8.26 -7.97 -10.37
C LEU A 77 8.85 -6.92 -9.43
N MET A 78 8.75 -5.63 -9.77
CA MET A 78 9.23 -4.55 -8.90
C MET A 78 8.52 -4.54 -7.54
N ARG A 79 7.22 -4.84 -7.48
CA ARG A 79 6.49 -4.97 -6.21
C ARG A 79 7.03 -6.13 -5.36
N ILE A 80 7.18 -7.31 -5.97
CA ILE A 80 7.70 -8.49 -5.26
C ILE A 80 9.10 -8.21 -4.73
N ILE A 81 9.99 -7.69 -5.57
CA ILE A 81 11.37 -7.37 -5.19
C ILE A 81 11.39 -6.38 -4.04
N THR A 82 10.58 -5.32 -4.10
CA THR A 82 10.53 -4.30 -3.04
C THR A 82 10.05 -4.90 -1.71
N ILE A 83 9.00 -5.72 -1.74
CA ILE A 83 8.47 -6.37 -0.53
C ILE A 83 9.48 -7.34 0.05
N VAL A 84 10.06 -8.20 -0.79
CA VAL A 84 11.04 -9.22 -0.36
C VAL A 84 12.30 -8.56 0.18
N PHE A 85 12.85 -7.56 -0.51
CA PHE A 85 14.06 -6.86 -0.09
C PHE A 85 13.88 -6.23 1.30
N ILE A 86 12.74 -5.58 1.54
CA ILE A 86 12.48 -4.94 2.83
C ILE A 86 12.15 -5.97 3.90
N ALA A 87 11.42 -7.03 3.57
CA ALA A 87 11.16 -8.14 4.48
C ALA A 87 12.46 -8.82 4.97
N VAL A 88 13.45 -8.97 4.10
CA VAL A 88 14.77 -9.53 4.45
C VAL A 88 15.48 -8.68 5.51
N ILE A 89 15.37 -7.34 5.45
CA ILE A 89 15.97 -6.46 6.47
C ILE A 89 15.40 -6.75 7.87
N PHE A 90 14.12 -7.14 7.95
CA PHE A 90 13.44 -7.44 9.22
C PHE A 90 13.49 -8.92 9.60
N SER A 91 14.07 -9.82 8.78
CA SER A 91 14.03 -11.27 9.00
C SER A 91 14.83 -11.72 10.22
N ASN A 92 15.78 -10.90 10.69
CA ASN A 92 16.57 -11.18 11.90
C ASN A 92 15.71 -11.44 13.15
N LYS A 93 14.49 -10.90 13.20
CA LYS A 93 13.50 -11.23 14.23
C LYS A 93 12.16 -11.51 13.59
N ILE A 94 11.67 -12.74 13.73
CA ILE A 94 10.37 -13.18 13.20
C ILE A 94 9.23 -12.22 13.61
N ILE A 95 9.25 -11.72 14.84
CA ILE A 95 8.27 -10.74 15.33
C ILE A 95 8.25 -9.47 14.47
N ASN A 96 9.42 -8.94 14.10
CA ASN A 96 9.52 -7.73 13.28
C ASN A 96 8.99 -7.98 11.87
N LEU A 97 9.32 -9.14 11.28
CA LEU A 97 8.79 -9.56 9.99
C LEU A 97 7.26 -9.68 10.00
N LEU A 98 6.69 -10.32 11.03
CA LEU A 98 5.24 -10.48 11.16
C LEU A 98 4.54 -9.13 11.30
N VAL A 99 5.08 -8.23 12.13
CA VAL A 99 4.54 -6.87 12.33
C VAL A 99 4.60 -6.06 11.03
N PHE A 100 5.69 -6.18 10.28
CA PHE A 100 5.83 -5.55 8.98
C PHE A 100 4.75 -6.05 7.99
N LEU A 101 4.58 -7.38 7.89
CA LEU A 101 3.54 -7.99 7.06
C LEU A 101 2.13 -7.59 7.51
N LEU A 102 1.92 -7.41 8.81
CA LEU A 102 0.65 -6.95 9.35
C LEU A 102 0.30 -5.54 8.85
N GLY A 103 1.29 -4.65 8.71
CA GLY A 103 1.11 -3.35 8.06
C GLY A 103 0.64 -3.47 6.59
N PHE A 104 1.14 -4.46 5.85
CA PHE A 104 0.68 -4.75 4.49
C PHE A 104 -0.77 -5.23 4.45
N PHE A 105 -1.16 -6.12 5.36
CA PHE A 105 -2.54 -6.61 5.44
C PHE A 105 -3.51 -5.50 5.77
N ILE A 106 -3.15 -4.60 6.69
CA ILE A 106 -3.98 -3.43 7.02
C ILE A 106 -4.21 -2.55 5.78
N HIS A 107 -3.15 -2.24 5.03
CA HIS A 107 -3.27 -1.49 3.77
C HIS A 107 -4.27 -2.17 2.81
N TYR A 108 -4.17 -3.50 2.64
CA TYR A 108 -5.06 -4.22 1.75
C TYR A 108 -6.52 -4.15 2.19
N ILE A 109 -6.79 -4.24 3.49
CA ILE A 109 -8.14 -4.06 4.06
C ILE A 109 -8.66 -2.64 3.77
N ILE A 110 -7.83 -1.61 3.99
CA ILE A 110 -8.18 -0.21 3.70
C ILE A 110 -8.50 -0.02 2.22
N LEU A 111 -7.70 -0.60 1.32
CA LEU A 111 -7.91 -0.57 -0.12
C LEU A 111 -9.27 -1.16 -0.52
N VAL A 112 -9.59 -2.36 -0.02
CA VAL A 112 -10.87 -3.04 -0.33
C VAL A 112 -12.05 -2.21 0.17
N ILE A 113 -12.03 -1.78 1.44
CA ILE A 113 -13.11 -0.99 2.04
C ILE A 113 -13.31 0.33 1.28
N THR A 114 -12.21 1.02 0.96
CA THR A 114 -12.26 2.31 0.26
C THR A 114 -12.81 2.13 -1.15
N THR A 115 -12.39 1.09 -1.87
CA THR A 115 -12.89 0.80 -3.22
C THR A 115 -14.39 0.51 -3.23
N ILE A 116 -14.88 -0.30 -2.28
CA ILE A 116 -16.32 -0.59 -2.13
C ILE A 116 -17.11 0.69 -1.83
N LYS A 117 -16.60 1.56 -0.94
CA LYS A 117 -17.25 2.84 -0.62
C LYS A 117 -17.36 3.76 -1.83
N VAL A 118 -16.30 3.85 -2.64
CA VAL A 118 -16.29 4.68 -3.85
C VAL A 118 -17.29 4.16 -4.89
N GLN A 119 -17.36 2.84 -5.09
CA GLN A 119 -18.33 2.24 -6.04
C GLN A 119 -19.78 2.47 -5.63
N LYS A 120 -20.10 2.42 -4.33
CA LYS A 120 -21.46 2.67 -3.82
C LYS A 120 -21.88 4.14 -3.86
N GLY A 121 -20.93 5.08 -3.90
CA GLY A 121 -21.21 6.52 -3.97
C GLY A 121 -21.20 7.09 -5.39
N SER A 122 -20.99 6.24 -6.40
CA SER A 122 -21.02 6.60 -7.83
C SER A 122 -22.33 6.20 -8.54
N GLU A 123 -23.31 5.71 -7.79
CA GLU A 123 -24.73 5.61 -8.18
C GLU A 123 -25.48 6.89 -7.77
#